data_AF-A0A1G3HTA5-F1
#
_entry.id   AF-A0A1G3HTA5-F1
#
_cell.length_a   1.000
_cell.length_b   1.000
_cell.length_c   1.000
_cell.angle_alpha   90.00
_cell.angle_beta   90.00
_cell.angle_gamma   90.00
#
_symmetry.space_group_name_H-M   'P 1'
#
loop_
_entity.id
_entity.type
_entity.pdbx_description
1 polymer ?
#
loop_
_entity_poly.entity_id
_entity_poly.type
_entity_poly.pdbx_seq_one_letter_code
_entity_poly.pdbx_strand_id
1 'polypeptide(L)'
;MNNDMEGAGAINTLPELLAHALAMETEAAERYGELADQMESHRKAGVAAIFRRLEKAEKEHLGDLAEMCSKVELPHIAPWDFKWNHSESPEAIDFTKVHYQLSVREAILLAFEHERKAAEFYAGIALTTTDTEVQKLARQFAAEEQQHIGWLEAWLAECGPGDALATEDPDPPLCQE
;
A
#
# COMPACT_ATOMS: atom_id res chain seq x y z
N MET A 1 39.03 0.70 -17.81
CA MET A 1 38.34 1.99 -17.75
C MET A 1 37.06 1.81 -16.96
N ASN A 2 37.11 2.25 -15.71
CA ASN A 2 36.07 2.99 -14.96
C ASN A 2 34.61 2.51 -15.10
N ASN A 3 34.05 1.92 -14.04
CA ASN A 3 33.40 2.73 -13.00
C ASN A 3 33.17 1.90 -11.73
N ASP A 4 33.91 2.25 -10.69
CA ASP A 4 33.67 1.94 -9.29
C ASP A 4 32.32 2.51 -8.82
N MET A 5 31.66 1.77 -7.92
CA MET A 5 30.73 2.19 -6.87
C MET A 5 30.02 3.55 -7.00
N GLU A 6 28.71 3.56 -7.32
CA GLU A 6 27.78 4.59 -6.82
C GLU A 6 26.40 4.01 -6.46
N GLY A 7 26.13 3.95 -5.14
CA GLY A 7 24.83 4.17 -4.52
C GLY A 7 23.76 3.09 -4.64
N ALA A 8 23.27 2.62 -3.49
CA ALA A 8 21.85 2.29 -3.34
C ALA A 8 21.03 3.45 -3.95
N GLY A 9 20.46 3.23 -5.12
CA GLY A 9 20.28 4.28 -6.13
C GLY A 9 19.09 5.19 -5.88
N ALA A 10 19.34 6.50 -5.76
CA ALA A 10 18.28 7.50 -5.74
C ALA A 10 17.47 7.46 -7.05
N ILE A 11 16.13 7.48 -6.94
CA ILE A 11 15.20 7.62 -8.07
C ILE A 11 15.29 9.07 -8.56
N ASN A 12 15.91 9.28 -9.72
CA ASN A 12 16.18 10.60 -10.26
C ASN A 12 15.47 10.88 -11.59
N THR A 13 14.78 9.89 -12.15
CA THR A 13 14.11 10.03 -13.44
C THR A 13 12.62 9.73 -13.33
N LEU A 14 11.82 10.44 -14.12
CA LEU A 14 10.37 10.25 -14.19
C LEU A 14 9.98 8.79 -14.55
N PRO A 15 10.61 8.12 -15.52
CA PRO A 15 10.28 6.72 -15.84
C PRO A 15 10.55 5.76 -14.68
N GLU A 16 11.63 5.97 -13.92
CA GLU A 16 11.91 5.16 -12.72
C GLU A 16 10.86 5.38 -11.64
N LEU A 17 10.47 6.64 -11.35
CA LEU A 17 9.40 6.93 -10.39
C LEU A 17 8.08 6.29 -10.81
N LEU A 18 7.70 6.44 -12.08
CA LEU A 18 6.45 5.88 -12.61
C LEU A 18 6.44 4.35 -12.54
N ALA A 19 7.56 3.68 -12.81
CA ALA A 19 7.66 2.23 -12.69
C ALA A 19 7.51 1.75 -11.24
N HIS A 20 8.09 2.48 -10.27
CA HIS A 20 7.93 2.18 -8.84
C HIS A 20 6.48 2.42 -8.38
N ALA A 21 5.90 3.57 -8.74
CA ALA A 21 4.52 3.88 -8.42
C ALA A 21 3.57 2.83 -9.00
N LEU A 22 3.69 2.49 -10.29
CA LEU A 22 2.83 1.50 -10.93
C LEU A 22 2.85 0.15 -10.21
N ALA A 23 4.01 -0.32 -9.76
CA ALA A 23 4.11 -1.57 -9.01
C ALA A 23 3.43 -1.47 -7.63
N MET A 24 3.66 -0.37 -6.91
CA MET A 24 3.07 -0.13 -5.59
C MET A 24 1.54 -0.02 -5.66
N GLU A 25 1.01 0.82 -6.54
CA GLU A 25 -0.45 1.00 -6.70
C GLU A 25 -1.13 -0.28 -7.19
N THR A 26 -0.46 -1.08 -8.05
CA THR A 26 -1.03 -2.36 -8.51
C THR A 26 -1.16 -3.34 -7.36
N GLU A 27 -0.09 -3.49 -6.57
CA GLU A 27 -0.11 -4.35 -5.38
C GLU A 27 -1.17 -3.86 -4.39
N ALA A 28 -1.21 -2.56 -4.06
CA ALA A 28 -2.18 -1.97 -3.15
C ALA A 28 -3.63 -2.20 -3.61
N ALA A 29 -3.95 -1.95 -4.88
CA ALA A 29 -5.29 -2.16 -5.44
C ALA A 29 -5.75 -3.62 -5.32
N GLU A 30 -4.88 -4.58 -5.64
CA GLU A 30 -5.19 -6.00 -5.51
C GLU A 30 -5.44 -6.37 -4.03
N ARG A 31 -4.56 -5.94 -3.12
CA ARG A 31 -4.66 -6.29 -1.70
C ARG A 31 -5.86 -5.67 -1.01
N TYR A 32 -6.18 -4.41 -1.29
CA TYR A 32 -7.38 -3.77 -0.73
C TYR A 32 -8.66 -4.38 -1.27
N GLY A 33 -8.68 -4.82 -2.54
CA GLY A 33 -9.78 -5.62 -3.08
C GLY A 33 -9.96 -6.94 -2.30
N GLU A 34 -8.88 -7.70 -2.12
CA GLU A 34 -8.91 -8.96 -1.36
C GLU A 34 -9.38 -8.77 0.09
N LEU A 35 -8.91 -7.72 0.78
CA LEU A 35 -9.33 -7.40 2.14
C LEU A 35 -10.79 -6.97 2.20
N ALA A 36 -11.26 -6.18 1.22
CA ALA A 36 -12.66 -5.79 1.15
C ALA A 36 -13.58 -7.02 1.00
N ASP A 37 -13.29 -7.91 0.05
CA ASP A 37 -14.05 -9.14 -0.20
C ASP A 37 -14.09 -10.05 1.05
N GLN A 38 -12.98 -10.16 1.78
CA GLN A 38 -12.94 -10.88 3.06
C GLN A 38 -13.84 -10.22 4.09
N MET A 39 -13.76 -8.91 4.28
CA MET A 39 -14.59 -8.20 5.28
C MET A 39 -16.09 -8.28 4.95
N GLU A 40 -16.47 -8.26 3.66
CA GLU A 40 -17.86 -8.48 3.22
C GLU A 40 -18.34 -9.90 3.58
N SER A 41 -17.50 -10.91 3.33
CA SER A 41 -17.79 -12.31 3.65
C SER A 41 -18.01 -12.54 5.16
N HIS A 42 -17.31 -11.79 6.01
CA HIS A 42 -17.47 -11.80 7.47
C HIS A 42 -18.57 -10.86 7.99
N ARG A 43 -19.43 -10.31 7.11
CA ARG A 43 -20.53 -9.37 7.44
C ARG A 43 -20.07 -8.06 8.10
N LYS A 44 -18.83 -7.64 7.85
CA LYS A 44 -18.24 -6.40 8.39
C LYS A 44 -18.32 -5.28 7.35
N ALA A 45 -19.55 -4.92 6.96
CA ALA A 45 -19.81 -4.02 5.84
C ALA A 45 -19.19 -2.61 5.99
N GLY A 46 -19.08 -2.08 7.22
CA GLY A 46 -18.43 -0.78 7.46
C GLY A 46 -16.93 -0.79 7.16
N VAL A 47 -16.26 -1.91 7.47
CA VAL A 47 -14.83 -2.11 7.21
C VAL A 47 -14.58 -2.34 5.73
N ALA A 48 -15.40 -3.20 5.12
CA ALA A 48 -15.35 -3.46 3.70
C ALA A 48 -15.45 -2.16 2.88
N ALA A 49 -16.34 -1.24 3.28
CA ALA A 49 -16.50 0.04 2.59
C ALA A 49 -15.22 0.90 2.56
N ILE A 50 -14.36 0.79 3.58
CA ILE A 50 -13.10 1.53 3.65
C ILE A 50 -12.06 0.91 2.75
N PHE A 51 -11.90 -0.42 2.78
CA PHE A 51 -11.02 -1.11 1.87
C PHE A 51 -11.47 -0.96 0.40
N ARG A 52 -12.78 -0.96 0.12
CA ARG A 52 -13.31 -0.61 -1.21
C ARG A 52 -13.00 0.82 -1.61
N ARG A 53 -13.01 1.76 -0.65
CA ARG A 53 -12.66 3.16 -0.91
C ARG A 53 -11.17 3.29 -1.26
N LEU A 54 -10.30 2.60 -0.52
CA LEU A 54 -8.87 2.54 -0.81
C LEU A 54 -8.62 1.88 -2.17
N GLU A 55 -9.14 0.68 -2.41
CA GLU A 55 -9.06 -0.02 -3.71
C GLU A 55 -9.46 0.89 -4.88
N LYS A 56 -10.52 1.68 -4.70
CA LYS A 56 -10.96 2.62 -5.73
C LYS A 56 -9.93 3.74 -5.95
N ALA A 57 -9.39 4.32 -4.87
CA ALA A 57 -8.36 5.37 -4.97
C ALA A 57 -7.10 4.85 -5.68
N GLU A 58 -6.60 3.66 -5.31
CA GLU A 58 -5.48 3.02 -6.00
C GLU A 58 -5.75 2.80 -7.49
N LYS A 59 -6.98 2.38 -7.84
CA LYS A 59 -7.38 2.21 -9.25
C LYS A 59 -7.46 3.53 -10.01
N GLU A 60 -7.85 4.62 -9.35
CA GLU A 60 -7.82 5.97 -9.93
C GLU A 60 -6.36 6.37 -10.21
N HIS A 61 -5.44 6.16 -9.27
CA HIS A 61 -4.00 6.39 -9.46
C HIS A 61 -3.41 5.55 -10.59
N LEU A 62 -3.75 4.26 -10.69
CA LEU A 62 -3.33 3.39 -11.80
C LEU A 62 -3.78 3.95 -13.16
N GLY A 63 -4.96 4.58 -13.23
CA GLY A 63 -5.45 5.26 -14.41
C GLY A 63 -4.59 6.47 -14.79
N ASP A 64 -4.28 7.33 -13.82
CA ASP A 64 -3.41 8.49 -14.00
C ASP A 64 -1.97 8.08 -14.39
N LEU A 65 -1.43 7.06 -13.72
CA LEU A 65 -0.14 6.46 -14.05
C LEU A 65 -0.14 5.88 -15.45
N ALA A 66 -1.17 5.14 -15.87
CA ALA A 66 -1.25 4.61 -17.22
C ALA A 66 -1.25 5.72 -18.28
N GLU A 67 -1.92 6.85 -18.02
CA GLU A 67 -1.88 8.00 -18.92
C GLU A 67 -0.48 8.62 -18.98
N MET A 68 0.19 8.78 -17.85
CA MET A 68 1.56 9.28 -17.80
C MET A 68 2.53 8.32 -18.51
N CYS A 69 2.43 7.02 -18.26
CA CYS A 69 3.25 5.98 -18.87
C CYS A 69 3.02 5.86 -20.38
N SER A 70 1.83 6.18 -20.89
CA SER A 70 1.57 6.20 -22.34
C SER A 70 2.44 7.22 -23.10
N LYS A 71 2.99 8.22 -22.38
CA LYS A 71 3.81 9.30 -22.92
C LYS A 71 5.32 9.03 -22.77
N VAL A 72 5.71 7.92 -22.14
CA VAL A 72 7.12 7.65 -21.75
C VAL A 72 7.44 6.16 -21.84
N GLU A 73 8.58 5.77 -22.40
CA GLU A 73 9.03 4.37 -22.34
C GLU A 73 9.44 4.01 -20.90
N LEU A 74 8.70 3.09 -20.28
CA LEU A 74 9.02 2.60 -18.95
C LEU A 74 10.20 1.63 -18.99
N PRO A 75 11.17 1.74 -18.07
CA PRO A 75 12.16 0.70 -17.87
C PRO A 75 11.46 -0.58 -17.40
N HIS A 76 11.84 -1.72 -17.96
CA HIS A 76 11.43 -3.01 -17.44
C HIS A 76 12.21 -3.28 -16.14
N ILE A 77 11.64 -2.88 -15.01
CA ILE A 77 12.18 -3.18 -13.69
C ILE A 77 11.67 -4.55 -13.29
N ALA A 78 12.57 -5.51 -13.11
CA ALA A 78 12.17 -6.82 -12.62
C ALA A 78 11.73 -6.71 -11.15
N PRO A 79 10.81 -7.56 -10.66
CA PRO A 79 10.30 -7.51 -9.27
C PRO A 79 11.38 -7.50 -8.18
N TRP A 80 12.54 -8.10 -8.47
CA TRP A 80 13.71 -8.17 -7.57
C TRP A 80 14.70 -7.00 -7.71
N ASP A 81 14.51 -6.11 -8.69
CA ASP A 81 15.37 -4.94 -8.96
C ASP A 81 14.75 -3.63 -8.45
N PHE A 82 13.54 -3.70 -7.87
CA PHE A 82 12.89 -2.56 -7.22
C PHE A 82 13.75 -2.03 -6.08
N LYS A 83 14.07 -0.74 -6.14
CA LYS A 83 14.91 -0.06 -5.16
C LYS A 83 14.07 0.33 -3.95
N TRP A 84 13.65 -0.67 -3.20
CA TRP A 84 13.09 -0.46 -1.87
C TRP A 84 14.17 0.21 -1.01
N ASN A 85 13.82 1.27 -0.29
CA ASN A 85 14.77 2.13 0.42
C ASN A 85 15.43 1.47 1.67
N HIS A 86 15.48 0.14 1.72
CA HIS A 86 16.03 -0.66 2.79
C HIS A 86 16.89 -1.81 2.23
N SER A 87 18.17 -1.84 2.62
CA SER A 87 19.17 -2.88 2.26
C SER A 87 18.98 -4.23 2.96
N GLU A 88 17.79 -4.48 3.49
CA GLU A 88 17.35 -5.78 3.98
C GLU A 88 15.94 -5.96 3.43
N SER A 89 15.61 -7.13 2.88
CA SER A 89 14.22 -7.58 2.95
C SER A 89 13.96 -7.73 4.44
N PRO A 90 13.29 -6.78 5.11
CA PRO A 90 13.05 -6.92 6.53
C PRO A 90 11.84 -7.84 6.60
N GLU A 91 10.98 -7.71 7.57
CA GLU A 91 9.61 -8.17 7.39
C GLU A 91 8.98 -7.34 6.26
N ALA A 92 8.97 -7.88 5.03
CA ALA A 92 7.89 -7.58 4.11
C ALA A 92 6.63 -7.62 4.99
N ILE A 93 5.78 -6.61 4.91
CA ILE A 93 4.43 -6.82 5.42
C ILE A 93 3.98 -8.04 4.64
N ASP A 94 3.95 -9.16 5.34
CA ASP A 94 3.79 -10.46 4.73
C ASP A 94 2.30 -10.48 4.44
N PHE A 95 1.91 -9.84 3.34
CA PHE A 95 0.54 -9.84 2.87
C PHE A 95 0.11 -11.29 2.53
N THR A 96 1.07 -12.21 2.40
CA THR A 96 0.86 -13.66 2.39
C THR A 96 0.51 -14.27 3.76
N LYS A 97 0.82 -13.59 4.88
CA LYS A 97 0.30 -13.83 6.24
C LYS A 97 -1.02 -13.10 6.48
N VAL A 98 -1.69 -12.58 5.44
CA VAL A 98 -3.14 -12.35 5.45
C VAL A 98 -3.82 -13.71 5.54
N HIS A 99 -3.71 -14.31 6.72
CA HIS A 99 -4.45 -15.49 7.10
C HIS A 99 -5.88 -15.05 7.41
N TYR A 100 -6.84 -15.93 7.12
CA TYR A 100 -8.28 -15.78 7.34
C TYR A 100 -8.70 -15.41 8.80
N GLN A 101 -7.74 -15.26 9.71
CA GLN A 101 -7.94 -14.94 11.13
C GLN A 101 -7.51 -13.51 11.50
N LEU A 102 -7.03 -12.70 10.55
CA LEU A 102 -6.72 -11.29 10.85
C LEU A 102 -7.96 -10.59 11.38
N SER A 103 -7.84 -10.04 12.58
CA SER A 103 -8.86 -9.14 13.09
C SER A 103 -8.91 -7.89 12.20
N VAL A 104 -10.07 -7.26 12.16
CA VAL A 104 -10.28 -6.00 11.41
C VAL A 104 -9.20 -4.97 11.76
N ARG A 105 -8.91 -4.84 13.05
CA ARG A 105 -7.92 -3.90 13.56
C ARG A 105 -6.53 -4.22 13.02
N GLU A 106 -6.15 -5.49 12.94
CA GLU A 106 -4.86 -5.88 12.36
C GLU A 106 -4.82 -5.63 10.86
N ALA A 107 -5.88 -5.94 10.11
CA ALA A 107 -5.95 -5.63 8.68
C ALA A 107 -5.76 -4.12 8.40
N ILE A 108 -6.33 -3.28 9.24
CA ILE A 108 -6.22 -1.82 9.12
C ILE A 108 -4.86 -1.30 9.57
N LEU A 109 -4.25 -1.89 10.60
CA LEU A 109 -2.87 -1.57 10.96
C LEU A 109 -1.90 -1.95 9.84
N LEU A 110 -2.11 -3.09 9.18
CA LEU A 110 -1.30 -3.51 8.03
C LEU A 110 -1.42 -2.51 6.88
N ALA A 111 -2.64 -2.09 6.53
CA ALA A 111 -2.86 -1.03 5.54
C ALA A 111 -2.22 0.30 5.96
N PHE A 112 -2.36 0.69 7.22
CA PHE A 112 -1.76 1.91 7.75
C PHE A 112 -0.23 1.91 7.64
N GLU A 113 0.40 0.77 7.96
CA GLU A 113 1.85 0.64 7.82
C GLU A 113 2.29 0.64 6.36
N HIS A 114 1.47 0.11 5.46
CA HIS A 114 1.69 0.17 4.02
C HIS A 114 1.67 1.63 3.52
N GLU A 115 0.59 2.36 3.75
CA GLU A 115 0.47 3.76 3.27
C GLU A 115 1.52 4.67 3.90
N ARG A 116 1.87 4.43 5.16
CA ARG A 116 2.96 5.17 5.82
C ARG A 116 4.29 4.95 5.10
N LYS A 117 4.62 3.71 4.77
CA LYS A 117 5.85 3.39 4.03
C LYS A 117 5.83 3.99 2.63
N ALA A 118 4.68 3.98 1.95
CA ALA A 118 4.53 4.62 0.64
C ALA A 118 4.73 6.14 0.72
N ALA A 119 4.10 6.81 1.69
CA ALA A 119 4.28 8.24 1.92
C ALA A 119 5.74 8.60 2.23
N GLU A 120 6.42 7.82 3.08
CA GLU A 120 7.83 8.01 3.41
C GLU A 120 8.74 7.81 2.19
N PHE A 121 8.44 6.82 1.34
CA PHE A 121 9.15 6.58 0.10
C PHE A 121 9.05 7.76 -0.86
N TYR A 122 7.84 8.21 -1.18
CA TYR A 122 7.64 9.35 -2.07
C TYR A 122 8.18 10.66 -1.49
N ALA A 123 8.02 10.90 -0.18
CA ALA A 123 8.63 12.04 0.49
C ALA A 123 10.16 12.01 0.42
N GLY A 124 10.76 10.82 0.57
CA GLY A 124 12.19 10.60 0.38
C GLY A 124 12.64 11.01 -1.02
N ILE A 125 11.95 10.53 -2.07
CA ILE A 125 12.25 10.88 -3.46
C ILE A 125 12.15 12.38 -3.69
N ALA A 126 11.09 13.02 -3.18
CA ALA A 126 10.89 14.46 -3.31
C ALA A 126 12.01 15.31 -2.69
N LEU A 127 12.69 14.78 -1.66
CA LEU A 127 13.83 15.42 -1.00
C LEU A 127 15.16 15.17 -1.71
N THR A 128 15.34 14.01 -2.34
CA THR A 128 16.62 13.61 -2.94
C THR A 128 16.73 13.93 -4.43
N THR A 129 15.62 13.97 -5.17
CA THR A 129 15.65 14.22 -6.61
C THR A 129 16.02 15.66 -6.95
N THR A 130 16.74 15.83 -8.05
CA THR A 130 17.07 17.15 -8.62
C THR A 130 16.13 17.58 -9.75
N ASP A 131 15.29 16.66 -10.24
CA ASP A 131 14.31 16.94 -11.27
C ASP A 131 13.03 17.56 -10.66
N THR A 132 12.65 18.73 -11.13
CA THR A 132 11.50 19.48 -10.60
C THR A 132 10.16 18.82 -10.88
N GLU A 133 10.02 18.07 -11.98
CA GLU A 133 8.79 17.36 -12.30
C GLU A 133 8.66 16.10 -11.44
N VAL A 134 9.75 15.34 -11.28
CA VAL A 134 9.80 14.20 -10.34
C VAL A 134 9.52 14.66 -8.91
N GLN A 135 10.09 15.80 -8.49
CA GLN A 135 9.83 16.36 -7.16
C GLN A 135 8.36 16.72 -6.95
N LYS A 136 7.71 17.35 -7.93
CA LYS A 136 6.28 17.70 -7.84
C LYS A 136 5.42 16.44 -7.75
N LEU A 137 5.66 15.47 -8.62
CA LEU A 137 4.88 14.24 -8.67
C LEU A 137 5.05 13.42 -7.38
N ALA A 138 6.28 13.25 -6.91
CA ALA A 138 6.55 12.58 -5.64
C ALA A 138 5.90 13.29 -4.43
N ARG A 139 5.84 14.63 -4.42
CA ARG A 139 5.09 15.37 -3.38
C ARG A 139 3.59 15.18 -3.48
N GLN A 140 3.06 15.05 -4.68
CA GLN A 140 1.64 14.79 -4.89
C GLN A 140 1.29 13.40 -4.35
N PHE A 141 2.00 12.36 -4.77
CA PHE A 141 1.80 11.00 -4.28
C PHE A 141 1.96 10.94 -2.76
N ALA A 142 3.01 11.54 -2.19
CA ALA A 142 3.17 11.60 -0.74
C ALA A 142 1.97 12.27 -0.02
N ALA A 143 1.34 13.28 -0.63
CA ALA A 143 0.16 13.94 -0.05
C ALA A 143 -1.12 13.09 -0.18
N GLU A 144 -1.27 12.35 -1.27
CA GLU A 144 -2.37 11.39 -1.50
C GLU A 144 -2.29 10.24 -0.49
N GLU A 145 -1.10 9.66 -0.30
CA GLU A 145 -0.88 8.61 0.71
C GLU A 145 -1.20 9.10 2.13
N GLN A 146 -0.83 10.34 2.46
CA GLN A 146 -1.17 10.94 3.76
C GLN A 146 -2.68 11.13 3.93
N GLN A 147 -3.43 11.31 2.84
CA GLN A 147 -4.90 11.32 2.89
C GLN A 147 -5.46 9.92 3.21
N HIS A 148 -4.88 8.86 2.63
CA HIS A 148 -5.26 7.47 2.92
C HIS A 148 -4.98 7.11 4.38
N ILE A 149 -3.80 7.48 4.88
CA ILE A 149 -3.44 7.37 6.31
C ILE A 149 -4.49 8.03 7.18
N GLY A 150 -4.91 9.27 6.84
CA GLY A 150 -5.94 9.98 7.59
C GLY A 150 -7.30 9.26 7.61
N TRP A 151 -7.69 8.56 6.54
CA TRP A 151 -8.90 7.74 6.54
C TRP A 151 -8.76 6.53 7.48
N LEU A 152 -7.61 5.86 7.47
CA LEU A 152 -7.31 4.72 8.33
C LEU A 152 -7.24 5.13 9.81
N GLU A 153 -6.63 6.27 10.14
CA GLU A 153 -6.58 6.82 11.49
C GLU A 153 -7.97 7.20 12.02
N ALA A 154 -8.77 7.88 11.20
CA ALA A 154 -10.13 8.26 11.57
C ALA A 154 -10.96 7.02 11.92
N TRP A 155 -10.79 5.94 11.16
CA TRP A 155 -11.46 4.69 11.46
C TRP A 155 -10.91 3.99 12.71
N LEU A 156 -9.59 3.95 12.90
CA LEU A 156 -8.98 3.36 14.10
C LEU A 156 -9.47 4.07 15.37
N ALA A 157 -9.73 5.39 15.28
CA ALA A 157 -10.34 6.16 16.35
C ALA A 157 -11.82 5.82 16.55
N GLU A 158 -12.59 5.62 15.47
CA GLU A 158 -14.01 5.29 15.51
C GLU A 158 -14.29 3.90 16.10
N CYS A 159 -13.45 2.90 15.79
CA CYS A 159 -13.69 1.53 16.24
C CYS A 159 -13.35 1.25 17.70
N GLY A 160 -12.57 2.12 18.36
CA GLY A 160 -12.17 1.95 19.76
C GLY A 160 -11.50 0.59 20.05
N PRO A 161 -11.05 0.35 21.29
CA PRO A 161 -10.48 -0.95 21.67
C PRO A 161 -11.50 -2.09 21.77
N GLY A 162 -12.80 -1.83 21.54
CA GLY A 162 -13.91 -2.74 21.85
C GLY A 162 -14.34 -3.70 20.73
N ASP A 163 -13.98 -3.44 19.46
CA ASP A 163 -14.40 -4.30 18.33
C ASP A 163 -13.57 -5.59 18.19
N ALA A 164 -12.53 -5.74 19.02
CA ALA A 164 -11.77 -6.99 19.14
C ALA A 164 -12.59 -8.15 19.77
N LEU A 165 -13.80 -7.89 20.27
CA LEU A 165 -14.66 -8.87 20.94
C LEU A 165 -15.79 -9.47 20.07
N ALA A 166 -15.78 -9.27 18.76
CA ALA A 166 -16.71 -9.97 17.86
C ALA A 166 -16.15 -11.30 17.31
N THR A 167 -15.30 -11.99 18.08
CA THR A 167 -15.17 -13.46 18.00
C THR A 167 -15.89 -14.03 19.22
N GLU A 168 -17.19 -13.76 19.32
CA GLU A 168 -18.07 -14.74 19.93
C GLU A 168 -18.51 -15.62 18.77
N ASP A 169 -17.80 -16.73 18.61
CA ASP A 169 -18.29 -17.91 17.94
C ASP A 169 -19.31 -18.55 18.88
N PRO A 170 -20.63 -18.56 18.57
CA PRO A 170 -21.56 -19.44 19.24
C PRO A 170 -21.75 -20.69 18.39
N ASP A 171 -20.68 -21.39 18.01
CA ASP A 171 -20.82 -22.79 17.58
C ASP A 171 -20.58 -23.67 18.81
N PRO A 172 -21.65 -24.03 19.57
CA PRO A 172 -21.49 -25.07 20.57
C PRO A 172 -21.03 -26.34 19.84
N PRO A 173 -20.00 -27.06 20.32
CA PRO A 173 -19.69 -28.35 19.75
C PRO A 173 -20.94 -29.20 19.87
N LEU A 174 -21.51 -29.58 18.72
CA LEU A 174 -22.44 -30.69 18.61
C LEU A 174 -21.70 -31.95 19.05
N CYS A 175 -21.62 -32.17 20.37
CA CYS A 175 -21.44 -33.49 20.93
C CYS A 175 -22.72 -34.28 20.63
N GLN A 176 -22.74 -34.89 19.44
CA GLN A 176 -23.51 -36.10 19.24
C GLN A 176 -22.88 -37.17 20.12
N GLU A 177 -23.65 -37.72 21.07
CA GLU A 177 -23.80 -39.17 21.33
C GLU A 177 -25.14 -39.43 22.04
#